data_AF-A0A6N2XMI5-F1
#
_entry.id   AF-A0A6N2XMI5-F1
#
_cell.length_a   1.000
_cell.length_b   1.000
_cell.length_c   1.000
_cell.angle_alpha   90.00
_cell.angle_beta   90.00
_cell.angle_gamma   90.00
#
_symmetry.space_group_name_H-M   'P 1'
#
loop_
_entity.id
_entity.type
_entity.pdbx_description
1 polymer ?
#
loop_
_entity_poly.entity_id
_entity_poly.type
_entity_poly.pdbx_seq_one_letter_code
_entity_poly.pdbx_strand_id
1 'polypeptide(L)'
;MNDLIVDVKLWGESVGSLYWEKESNAALFDYERKFIRSGLDISPIIMPISQYRNTPYRFLENRTDCFKGLPGLFADSLPDTFGNQIINEWFASKGLSGEEITPLDRLCYVGKRGMGALEFEPSSPINGMNESSVLHIEELTELAKSVFTDRMAFQVQLRQEGRNILDILKVGTSAGGAKPKAIIAYNDITGEVRSGQVKAPEGFGYWLLKFDGGKYSEHTQITDNPQGIGNIEYAYHRMAKACGIDMMECRLLQEKESYHFMTRRFDRMEDGEKIHVQTLAGLAHYDRDQRHSYEEIFRIMRQMNLPYPEQEELYRRMVFNVMSRNHDDHSKNLSFLMDRQGKWKLAPAYDLCYSYTPGGKWTNRHQLSLNGKQDNFTMEDLQKVGENMGIRKHKQIIEEIQETVSHWHETAKDCGVKPEHADFIGENLLLFGKQLHTIHMPDIANEQEQAFMKAMRNDDFNTILKLKMRGYQPSENTLKSLQPDVSATTFIAAAKIFQMEGMLKSLQDIKPAQSPITGGNKRSMELGD
;
A
#
# COMPACT_ATOMS: atom_id res chain seq x y z
N MET A 1 35.62 21.51 -0.91
CA MET A 1 34.84 20.26 -0.79
C MET A 1 34.48 19.91 -2.22
N ASN A 2 35.20 18.97 -2.85
CA ASN A 2 35.15 18.80 -4.31
C ASN A 2 33.73 18.41 -4.78
N ASP A 3 33.40 18.96 -5.93
CA ASP A 3 32.16 18.87 -6.67
C ASP A 3 31.83 17.41 -7.04
N LEU A 4 30.89 16.78 -6.34
CA LEU A 4 30.40 15.44 -6.69
C LEU A 4 29.65 15.52 -8.03
N ILE A 5 30.16 14.82 -9.02
CA ILE A 5 29.51 14.63 -10.33
C ILE A 5 29.03 13.18 -10.42
N VAL A 6 27.73 13.01 -10.66
CA VAL A 6 27.05 11.71 -10.76
C VAL A 6 26.66 11.46 -12.20
N ASP A 7 27.21 10.41 -12.80
CA ASP A 7 26.78 9.91 -14.09
C ASP A 7 25.45 9.17 -13.98
N VAL A 8 24.57 9.48 -14.92
CA VAL A 8 23.26 8.84 -15.05
C VAL A 8 23.30 7.89 -16.22
N LYS A 9 22.86 6.65 -16.01
CA LYS A 9 22.77 5.62 -17.04
C LYS A 9 21.34 5.14 -17.23
N LEU A 10 21.02 4.75 -18.45
CA LEU A 10 19.79 4.07 -18.84
C LEU A 10 20.14 2.83 -19.65
N TRP A 11 19.78 1.65 -19.13
CA TRP A 11 20.12 0.35 -19.75
C TRP A 11 21.62 0.17 -20.06
N GLY A 12 22.48 0.75 -19.22
CA GLY A 12 23.94 0.69 -19.37
C GLY A 12 24.53 1.77 -20.29
N GLU A 13 23.72 2.48 -21.07
CA GLU A 13 24.15 3.63 -21.85
C GLU A 13 24.16 4.88 -20.98
N SER A 14 25.17 5.72 -21.14
CA SER A 14 25.27 6.97 -20.40
C SER A 14 24.32 8.02 -21.00
N VAL A 15 23.55 8.63 -20.10
CA VAL A 15 22.51 9.62 -20.40
C VAL A 15 23.08 11.03 -20.29
N GLY A 16 23.95 11.25 -19.32
CA GLY A 16 24.47 12.56 -18.95
C GLY A 16 24.95 12.56 -17.50
N SER A 17 25.28 13.74 -16.99
CA SER A 17 25.85 13.89 -15.65
C SER A 17 25.13 14.96 -14.84
N LEU A 18 25.01 14.70 -13.54
CA LEU A 18 24.48 15.59 -12.53
C LEU A 18 25.60 16.20 -11.71
N TYR A 19 25.50 17.50 -11.42
CA TYR A 19 26.39 18.21 -10.52
C TYR A 19 25.56 18.99 -9.49
N TRP A 20 25.93 18.92 -8.20
CA TRP A 20 25.23 19.65 -7.14
C TRP A 20 25.87 21.02 -6.89
N GLU A 21 25.14 22.09 -7.20
CA GLU A 21 25.57 23.47 -6.94
C GLU A 21 25.11 23.90 -5.53
N LYS A 22 26.06 24.03 -4.60
CA LYS A 22 25.79 24.28 -3.18
C LYS A 22 25.19 25.65 -2.92
N GLU A 23 25.63 26.66 -3.67
CA GLU A 23 25.17 28.05 -3.53
C GLU A 23 23.68 28.18 -3.84
N SER A 24 23.20 27.42 -4.82
CA SER A 24 21.79 27.45 -5.22
C SER A 24 20.94 26.37 -4.54
N ASN A 25 21.57 25.34 -3.94
CA ASN A 25 20.94 24.12 -3.47
C ASN A 25 20.12 23.43 -4.57
N ALA A 26 20.69 23.34 -5.76
CA ALA A 26 20.05 22.70 -6.91
C ALA A 26 21.06 21.91 -7.74
N ALA A 27 20.58 20.86 -8.40
CA ALA A 27 21.38 20.10 -9.34
C ALA A 27 21.36 20.74 -10.73
N LEU A 28 22.53 20.77 -11.34
CA LEU A 28 22.74 20.98 -12.76
C LEU A 28 22.78 19.62 -13.45
N PHE A 29 22.05 19.47 -14.54
CA PHE A 29 22.08 18.25 -15.36
C PHE A 29 22.48 18.59 -16.79
N ASP A 30 23.45 17.87 -17.32
CA ASP A 30 23.85 18.00 -18.72
C ASP A 30 23.75 16.67 -19.45
N TYR A 31 23.09 16.67 -20.62
CA TYR A 31 22.94 15.47 -21.44
C TYR A 31 24.25 15.10 -22.12
N GLU A 32 24.52 13.81 -22.23
CA GLU A 32 25.61 13.33 -23.06
C GLU A 32 25.27 13.48 -24.56
N ARG A 33 26.21 14.00 -25.34
CA ARG A 33 26.05 14.16 -26.80
C ARG A 33 25.72 12.85 -27.52
N LYS A 34 26.29 11.73 -27.07
CA LYS A 34 25.99 10.39 -27.61
C LYS A 34 24.54 10.01 -27.33
N PHE A 35 24.03 10.30 -26.14
CA PHE A 35 22.64 10.04 -25.76
C PHE A 35 21.66 10.86 -26.61
N ILE A 36 21.92 12.15 -26.79
CA ILE A 36 21.11 13.03 -27.66
C ILE A 36 20.97 12.45 -29.08
N ARG A 37 22.06 11.91 -29.64
CA ARG A 37 22.07 11.28 -30.97
C ARG A 37 21.27 9.97 -31.04
N SER A 38 21.00 9.32 -29.91
CA SER A 38 20.15 8.12 -29.88
C SER A 38 18.69 8.43 -30.19
N GLY A 39 18.24 9.68 -29.97
CA GLY A 39 16.85 10.11 -30.15
C GLY A 39 15.89 9.64 -29.05
N LEU A 40 16.36 8.97 -28.00
CA LEU A 40 15.52 8.51 -26.88
C LEU A 40 15.16 9.67 -25.95
N ASP A 41 13.92 10.17 -26.03
CA ASP A 41 13.45 11.25 -25.17
C ASP A 41 12.90 10.74 -23.83
N ILE A 42 13.75 10.76 -22.80
CA ILE A 42 13.43 10.30 -21.44
C ILE A 42 12.71 11.35 -20.58
N SER A 43 12.63 12.61 -21.04
CA SER A 43 11.93 13.69 -20.35
C SER A 43 11.19 14.57 -21.36
N PRO A 44 10.19 14.02 -22.08
CA PRO A 44 9.56 14.68 -23.22
C PRO A 44 8.78 15.95 -22.86
N ILE A 45 8.53 16.21 -21.57
CA ILE A 45 7.78 17.36 -21.08
C ILE A 45 8.71 18.48 -20.59
N ILE A 46 9.69 18.15 -19.76
CA ILE A 46 10.48 19.15 -19.03
C ILE A 46 11.87 19.36 -19.65
N MET A 47 12.53 18.29 -20.08
CA MET A 47 13.85 18.35 -20.69
C MET A 47 13.88 17.65 -22.07
N PRO A 48 12.96 17.99 -23.01
CA PRO A 48 12.88 17.28 -24.27
C PRO A 48 14.17 17.48 -25.08
N ILE A 49 14.71 16.39 -25.63
CA ILE A 49 15.98 16.41 -26.38
C ILE A 49 15.93 17.40 -27.55
N SER A 50 14.77 17.52 -28.20
CA SER A 50 14.54 18.46 -29.30
C SER A 50 14.74 19.94 -28.93
N GLN A 51 14.66 20.28 -27.65
CA GLN A 51 14.80 21.65 -27.15
C GLN A 51 16.14 21.88 -26.42
N TYR A 52 16.99 20.86 -26.31
CA TYR A 52 18.28 21.00 -25.66
C TYR A 52 19.21 21.96 -26.43
N ARG A 53 19.80 22.94 -25.71
CA ARG A 53 20.58 24.03 -26.31
C ARG A 53 22.07 24.03 -25.92
N ASN A 54 22.64 22.89 -25.55
CA ASN A 54 24.00 22.78 -25.00
C ASN A 54 24.19 23.66 -23.75
N THR A 55 23.15 23.75 -22.92
CA THR A 55 23.21 24.42 -21.63
C THR A 55 22.65 23.46 -20.59
N PRO A 56 23.37 23.23 -19.48
CA PRO A 56 22.89 22.37 -18.41
C PRO A 56 21.55 22.87 -17.88
N TYR A 57 20.64 21.92 -17.63
CA TYR A 57 19.35 22.20 -17.00
C TYR A 57 19.53 22.43 -15.50
N ARG A 58 18.79 23.40 -14.98
CA ARG A 58 18.70 23.70 -13.54
C ARG A 58 17.29 24.18 -13.22
N PHE A 59 16.71 23.65 -12.15
CA PHE A 59 15.34 23.96 -11.71
C PHE A 59 15.36 24.45 -10.27
N LEU A 60 15.40 25.77 -10.08
CA LEU A 60 15.45 26.39 -8.75
C LEU A 60 14.11 26.29 -8.02
N GLU A 61 13.03 26.13 -8.76
CA GLU A 61 11.67 25.86 -8.29
C GLU A 61 11.54 24.48 -7.65
N ASN A 62 12.41 23.52 -8.00
CA ASN A 62 12.38 22.15 -7.49
C ASN A 62 13.01 22.00 -6.09
N ARG A 63 13.33 23.09 -5.39
CA ARG A 63 13.87 23.06 -4.01
C ARG A 63 12.82 22.71 -2.95
N THR A 64 11.76 22.03 -3.35
CA THR A 64 10.70 21.52 -2.49
C THR A 64 11.09 20.19 -1.85
N ASP A 65 10.30 19.72 -0.88
CA ASP A 65 10.50 18.41 -0.28
C ASP A 65 10.28 17.26 -1.27
N CYS A 66 9.47 17.45 -2.31
CA CYS A 66 9.18 16.43 -3.31
C CYS A 66 10.38 16.13 -4.21
N PHE A 67 11.10 17.18 -4.65
CA PHE A 67 12.17 17.08 -5.64
C PHE A 67 13.57 17.32 -5.09
N LYS A 68 13.70 17.95 -3.92
CA LYS A 68 14.97 18.20 -3.22
C LYS A 68 16.01 18.88 -4.11
N GLY A 69 15.61 19.83 -4.97
CA GLY A 69 16.51 20.58 -5.85
C GLY A 69 17.00 19.82 -7.08
N LEU A 70 16.52 18.59 -7.32
CA LEU A 70 16.83 17.81 -8.52
C LEU A 70 15.82 18.09 -9.64
N PRO A 71 16.21 17.90 -10.92
CA PRO A 71 15.24 17.63 -11.98
C PRO A 71 14.32 16.46 -11.58
N GLY A 72 13.03 16.59 -11.83
CA GLY A 72 12.02 15.61 -11.43
C GLY A 72 12.33 14.20 -11.94
N LEU A 73 12.87 14.11 -13.17
CA LEU A 73 13.37 12.88 -13.80
C LEU A 73 14.22 12.01 -12.85
N PHE A 74 15.10 12.65 -12.08
CA PHE A 74 16.03 11.97 -11.18
C PHE A 74 15.51 11.95 -9.75
N ALA A 75 14.77 12.97 -9.32
CA ALA A 75 14.16 13.03 -8.01
C ALA A 75 13.23 11.83 -7.73
N ASP A 76 12.58 11.28 -8.75
CA ASP A 76 11.73 10.09 -8.64
C ASP A 76 12.47 8.83 -8.19
N SER A 77 13.79 8.79 -8.38
CA SER A 77 14.62 7.70 -7.89
C SER A 77 15.02 7.88 -6.42
N LEU A 78 14.71 9.01 -5.80
CA LEU A 78 15.01 9.22 -4.39
C LEU A 78 14.23 8.23 -3.52
N PRO A 79 14.85 7.74 -2.43
CA PRO A 79 14.17 6.90 -1.45
C PRO A 79 12.97 7.61 -0.83
N ASP A 80 12.00 6.80 -0.37
CA ASP A 80 10.90 7.28 0.46
C ASP A 80 11.37 7.66 1.87
N THR A 81 10.45 8.10 2.73
CA THR A 81 10.73 8.52 4.11
C THR A 81 11.56 7.47 4.86
N PHE A 82 11.16 6.21 4.75
CA PHE A 82 11.85 5.10 5.40
C PHE A 82 13.27 4.88 4.84
N GLY A 83 13.41 4.85 3.51
CA GLY A 83 14.72 4.75 2.88
C GLY A 83 15.65 5.91 3.25
N ASN A 84 15.10 7.13 3.37
CA ASN A 84 15.87 8.30 3.79
C ASN A 84 16.37 8.19 5.23
N GLN A 85 15.61 7.56 6.13
CA GLN A 85 16.03 7.36 7.52
C GLN A 85 17.16 6.35 7.63
N ILE A 86 17.08 5.21 6.92
CA ILE A 86 18.19 4.25 6.87
C ILE A 86 19.46 4.96 6.40
N ILE A 87 19.35 5.77 5.37
CA ILE A 87 20.48 6.50 4.81
C ILE A 87 21.01 7.51 5.83
N ASN A 88 20.14 8.24 6.52
CA ASN A 88 20.56 9.22 7.54
C ASN A 88 21.29 8.56 8.72
N GLU A 89 20.74 7.48 9.27
CA GLU A 89 21.37 6.70 10.35
C GLU A 89 22.74 6.16 9.92
N TRP A 90 22.82 5.70 8.67
CA TRP A 90 24.08 5.26 8.09
C TRP A 90 25.12 6.39 8.05
N PHE A 91 24.77 7.57 7.52
CA PHE A 91 25.66 8.73 7.49
C PHE A 91 26.05 9.19 8.90
N ALA A 92 25.09 9.23 9.83
CA ALA A 92 25.32 9.61 11.23
C ALA A 92 26.29 8.65 11.93
N SER A 93 26.19 7.35 11.69
CA SER A 93 27.13 6.33 12.21
C SER A 93 28.57 6.55 11.75
N LYS A 94 28.78 7.31 10.68
CA LYS A 94 30.07 7.68 10.10
C LYS A 94 30.54 9.08 10.49
N GLY A 95 29.82 9.76 11.40
CA GLY A 95 30.18 11.09 11.89
C GLY A 95 29.91 12.23 10.91
N LEU A 96 29.19 11.96 9.81
CA LEU A 96 28.74 12.99 8.88
C LEU A 96 27.44 13.61 9.39
N SER A 97 27.38 14.94 9.40
CA SER A 97 26.18 15.66 9.81
C SER A 97 25.14 15.63 8.69
N GLY A 98 23.85 15.67 9.04
CA GLY A 98 22.76 15.63 8.05
C GLY A 98 22.79 16.78 7.04
N GLU A 99 23.49 17.87 7.36
CA GLU A 99 23.66 19.06 6.50
C GLU A 99 24.68 18.83 5.36
N GLU A 100 25.52 17.81 5.45
CA GLU A 100 26.54 17.49 4.44
C GLU A 100 26.04 16.53 3.35
N ILE A 101 24.87 15.92 3.55
CA ILE A 101 24.31 14.89 2.66
C ILE A 101 23.46 15.56 1.58
N THR A 102 23.94 15.53 0.34
CA THR A 102 23.19 16.05 -0.81
C THR A 102 22.23 15.01 -1.38
N PRO A 103 21.23 15.44 -2.18
CA PRO A 103 20.40 14.53 -2.95
C PRO A 103 21.19 13.65 -3.93
N LEU A 104 22.34 14.11 -4.45
CA LEU A 104 23.20 13.31 -5.33
C LEU A 104 23.82 12.13 -4.57
N ASP A 105 24.23 12.33 -3.31
CA ASP A 105 24.74 11.25 -2.46
C ASP A 105 23.67 10.16 -2.26
N ARG A 106 22.40 10.56 -2.11
CA ARG A 106 21.26 9.63 -2.01
C ARG A 106 21.02 8.88 -3.32
N LEU A 107 21.15 9.54 -4.47
CA LEU A 107 21.05 8.88 -5.77
C LEU A 107 22.18 7.85 -5.96
N CYS A 108 23.41 8.19 -5.60
CA CYS A 108 24.53 7.24 -5.57
C CYS A 108 24.25 6.06 -4.64
N TYR A 109 23.69 6.30 -3.46
CA TYR A 109 23.27 5.24 -2.55
C TYR A 109 22.19 4.34 -3.18
N VAL A 110 21.24 4.88 -3.93
CA VAL A 110 20.25 4.09 -4.66
C VAL A 110 20.93 3.27 -5.77
N GLY A 111 21.86 3.88 -6.50
CA GLY A 111 22.67 3.27 -7.52
C GLY A 111 21.82 2.58 -8.58
N LYS A 112 21.91 1.24 -8.63
CA LYS A 112 21.18 0.39 -9.60
C LYS A 112 19.86 -0.17 -9.06
N ARG A 113 19.46 0.16 -7.84
CA ARG A 113 18.35 -0.49 -7.14
C ARG A 113 17.03 0.28 -7.24
N GLY A 114 17.05 1.44 -7.86
CA GLY A 114 15.89 2.31 -8.02
C GLY A 114 14.73 1.68 -8.78
N MET A 115 13.60 2.37 -8.71
CA MET A 115 12.45 2.12 -9.57
C MET A 115 12.83 2.39 -11.02
N GLY A 116 12.32 1.59 -11.94
CA GLY A 116 12.60 1.72 -13.35
C GLY A 116 14.04 1.35 -13.72
N ALA A 117 14.54 1.98 -14.78
CA ALA A 117 15.78 1.61 -15.46
C ALA A 117 16.93 2.63 -15.33
N LEU A 118 16.71 3.75 -14.63
CA LEU A 118 17.79 4.70 -14.35
C LEU A 118 18.75 4.12 -13.32
N GLU A 119 20.03 4.38 -13.54
CA GLU A 119 21.12 4.02 -12.63
C GLU A 119 22.02 5.22 -12.41
N PHE A 120 22.58 5.35 -11.21
CA PHE A 120 23.41 6.47 -10.80
C PHE A 120 24.76 5.96 -10.32
N GLU A 121 25.84 6.56 -10.80
CA GLU A 121 27.20 6.22 -10.39
C GLU A 121 28.09 7.48 -10.34
N PRO A 122 29.10 7.55 -9.46
CA PRO A 122 30.06 8.65 -9.47
C PRO A 122 30.94 8.61 -10.74
N SER A 123 31.15 9.75 -11.39
CA SER A 123 31.80 9.90 -12.70
C SER A 123 33.33 9.67 -12.76
N SER A 124 34.00 9.55 -11.62
CA SER A 124 35.42 9.19 -11.52
C SER A 124 35.70 8.49 -10.20
N PRO A 125 36.61 7.50 -10.14
CA PRO A 125 37.37 7.28 -8.91
C PRO A 125 38.23 8.52 -8.71
N ILE A 126 37.97 9.26 -7.63
CA ILE A 126 38.32 10.68 -7.56
C ILE A 126 39.81 10.84 -7.24
N ASN A 127 40.65 11.08 -8.24
CA ASN A 127 42.02 11.51 -8.03
C ASN A 127 42.03 12.91 -7.41
N GLY A 128 42.51 13.02 -6.16
CA GLY A 128 42.70 14.30 -5.48
C GLY A 128 41.60 14.72 -4.49
N MET A 129 40.66 13.83 -4.16
CA MET A 129 39.93 13.95 -2.89
C MET A 129 40.83 13.43 -1.78
N ASN A 130 40.97 14.18 -0.67
CA ASN A 130 41.62 13.67 0.54
C ASN A 130 41.08 12.26 0.83
N GLU A 131 41.97 11.31 1.11
CA GLU A 131 41.73 9.86 1.22
C GLU A 131 40.41 9.53 1.93
N SER A 132 40.00 10.31 2.94
CA SER A 132 38.75 10.18 3.67
C SER A 132 37.47 10.14 2.82
N SER A 133 37.37 10.87 1.69
CA SER A 133 36.11 10.98 0.92
C SER A 133 35.94 9.92 -0.17
N VAL A 134 37.05 9.42 -0.73
CA VAL A 134 37.07 8.23 -1.60
C VAL A 134 36.79 6.98 -0.78
N LEU A 135 37.37 6.89 0.44
CA LEU A 135 37.01 5.88 1.43
C LEU A 135 35.49 5.90 1.69
N HIS A 136 34.82 7.05 1.84
CA HIS A 136 33.36 7.07 2.05
C HIS A 136 32.52 6.50 0.89
N ILE A 137 32.91 6.71 -0.38
CA ILE A 137 32.16 6.20 -1.55
C ILE A 137 32.47 4.72 -1.86
N GLU A 138 33.73 4.31 -1.71
CA GLU A 138 34.12 2.91 -1.82
C GLU A 138 33.57 2.11 -0.62
N GLU A 139 33.59 2.65 0.60
CA GLU A 139 32.92 2.09 1.78
C GLU A 139 31.39 2.13 1.65
N LEU A 140 30.80 3.14 1.01
CA LEU A 140 29.38 3.13 0.63
C LEU A 140 29.09 1.96 -0.29
N THR A 141 29.97 1.70 -1.25
CA THR A 141 29.84 0.60 -2.21
C THR A 141 30.12 -0.76 -1.54
N GLU A 142 31.06 -0.84 -0.60
CA GLU A 142 31.37 -2.04 0.18
C GLU A 142 30.34 -2.33 1.27
N LEU A 143 29.73 -1.31 1.88
CA LEU A 143 28.63 -1.49 2.81
C LEU A 143 27.30 -1.71 2.07
N ALA A 144 27.11 -1.06 0.92
CA ALA A 144 26.07 -1.44 -0.04
C ALA A 144 26.37 -2.79 -0.71
N LYS A 145 27.56 -3.37 -0.51
CA LYS A 145 27.78 -4.79 -0.71
C LYS A 145 27.46 -5.56 0.57
N SER A 146 27.88 -5.18 1.77
CA SER A 146 27.75 -5.98 3.01
C SER A 146 26.33 -6.06 3.59
N VAL A 147 25.61 -4.93 3.72
CA VAL A 147 24.16 -4.91 4.04
C VAL A 147 23.38 -5.71 3.00
N PHE A 148 23.93 -5.80 1.79
CA PHE A 148 23.35 -6.52 0.69
C PHE A 148 23.90 -7.93 0.53
N THR A 149 25.01 -8.31 1.15
CA THR A 149 25.49 -9.69 1.20
C THR A 149 24.49 -10.48 2.03
N ASP A 150 24.03 -9.91 3.15
CA ASP A 150 22.95 -10.47 3.96
C ASP A 150 21.61 -10.50 3.21
N ARG A 151 21.30 -9.47 2.39
CA ARG A 151 20.10 -9.48 1.52
C ARG A 151 20.24 -10.33 0.26
N MET A 152 21.44 -10.57 -0.27
CA MET A 152 21.67 -11.43 -1.44
C MET A 152 21.68 -12.90 -0.99
N ALA A 153 22.15 -13.17 0.22
CA ALA A 153 21.99 -14.44 0.93
C ALA A 153 20.57 -14.63 1.49
N PHE A 154 19.66 -13.66 1.33
CA PHE A 154 18.26 -13.79 1.72
C PHE A 154 17.62 -14.92 0.90
N GLN A 155 17.41 -16.04 1.58
CA GLN A 155 16.73 -17.22 1.05
C GLN A 155 15.79 -17.76 2.12
N VAL A 156 14.50 -17.83 1.82
CA VAL A 156 13.47 -18.33 2.75
C VAL A 156 12.52 -19.26 2.00
N GLN A 157 12.19 -20.41 2.59
CA GLN A 157 11.22 -21.34 2.02
C GLN A 157 9.87 -21.25 2.74
N LEU A 158 8.89 -20.65 2.07
CA LEU A 158 7.57 -20.38 2.65
C LEU A 158 6.72 -21.64 2.86
N ARG A 159 6.97 -22.71 2.11
CA ARG A 159 6.15 -23.94 2.15
C ARG A 159 6.55 -24.94 3.23
N GLN A 160 7.77 -24.85 3.79
CA GLN A 160 8.34 -25.96 4.57
C GLN A 160 8.90 -25.57 5.94
N GLU A 161 9.16 -24.29 6.21
CA GLU A 161 9.68 -23.88 7.51
C GLU A 161 8.87 -22.71 8.06
N GLY A 162 8.30 -22.88 9.25
CA GLY A 162 7.60 -21.83 10.00
C GLY A 162 8.51 -20.71 10.52
N ARG A 163 9.57 -20.35 9.79
CA ARG A 163 10.37 -19.16 10.07
C ARG A 163 9.57 -17.95 9.62
N ASN A 164 9.40 -17.01 10.55
CA ASN A 164 8.62 -15.81 10.33
C ASN A 164 9.37 -14.89 9.36
N ILE A 165 8.76 -14.55 8.22
CA ILE A 165 9.38 -13.65 7.23
C ILE A 165 9.66 -12.28 7.86
N LEU A 166 8.87 -11.89 8.86
CA LEU A 166 9.07 -10.68 9.66
C LEU A 166 10.30 -10.78 10.55
N ASP A 167 10.72 -11.94 11.05
CA ASP A 167 11.91 -12.01 11.92
C ASP A 167 13.21 -11.80 11.14
N ILE A 168 13.20 -12.13 9.85
CA ILE A 168 14.32 -11.88 8.93
C ILE A 168 14.30 -10.43 8.44
N LEU A 169 13.11 -9.83 8.31
CA LEU A 169 12.94 -8.45 7.82
C LEU A 169 12.93 -7.38 8.91
N LYS A 170 12.62 -7.74 10.17
CA LYS A 170 12.73 -6.89 11.36
C LYS A 170 14.16 -6.39 11.58
N VAL A 171 15.16 -7.12 11.08
CA VAL A 171 16.57 -6.69 11.10
C VAL A 171 16.80 -5.44 10.21
N GLY A 172 15.83 -5.06 9.39
CA GLY A 172 15.97 -3.95 8.46
C GLY A 172 14.75 -3.04 8.33
N THR A 173 13.84 -2.96 9.31
CA THR A 173 12.69 -2.03 9.30
C THR A 173 12.65 -1.17 10.57
N SER A 174 12.76 0.15 10.44
CA SER A 174 12.49 1.11 11.51
C SER A 174 11.99 2.48 10.98
N ALA A 175 10.79 2.82 11.46
CA ALA A 175 10.29 4.15 11.86
C ALA A 175 10.10 5.30 10.85
N GLY A 176 9.35 5.13 9.75
CA GLY A 176 9.01 6.28 8.91
C GLY A 176 7.82 6.15 7.98
N GLY A 177 6.59 6.27 8.52
CA GLY A 177 5.38 6.78 7.83
C GLY A 177 4.86 6.10 6.57
N ALA A 178 5.58 5.13 6.01
CA ALA A 178 5.18 4.32 4.88
C ALA A 178 4.98 2.88 5.34
N LYS A 179 3.91 2.23 4.87
CA LYS A 179 3.65 0.80 5.11
C LYS A 179 4.93 0.01 4.82
N PRO A 180 5.39 -0.87 5.73
CA PRO A 180 6.59 -1.65 5.47
C PRO A 180 6.43 -2.45 4.18
N LYS A 181 7.48 -2.45 3.37
CA LYS A 181 7.49 -3.12 2.06
C LYS A 181 8.86 -3.70 1.75
N ALA A 182 8.86 -4.80 1.00
CA ALA A 182 10.07 -5.48 0.57
C ALA A 182 10.00 -5.80 -0.92
N ILE A 183 11.13 -5.67 -1.60
CA ILE A 183 11.27 -6.10 -2.99
C ILE A 183 11.82 -7.52 -2.96
N ILE A 184 11.04 -8.49 -3.46
CA ILE A 184 11.37 -9.91 -3.42
C ILE A 184 11.39 -10.52 -4.83
N ALA A 185 12.13 -11.60 -4.98
CA ALA A 185 12.05 -12.53 -6.09
C ALA A 185 11.42 -13.82 -5.57
N TYR A 186 10.36 -14.31 -6.21
CA TYR A 186 9.57 -15.45 -5.74
C TYR A 186 9.46 -16.53 -6.80
N ASN A 187 9.73 -17.78 -6.44
CA ASN A 187 9.59 -18.94 -7.31
C ASN A 187 8.31 -19.71 -6.99
N ASP A 188 7.38 -19.74 -7.95
CA ASP A 188 6.06 -20.35 -7.79
C ASP A 188 6.10 -21.88 -7.62
N ILE A 189 7.13 -22.53 -8.16
CA ILE A 189 7.29 -23.99 -8.11
C ILE A 189 7.84 -24.42 -6.75
N THR A 190 8.92 -23.80 -6.30
CA THR A 190 9.63 -24.19 -5.06
C THR A 190 9.05 -23.52 -3.81
N GLY A 191 8.36 -22.39 -3.95
CA GLY A 191 7.95 -21.53 -2.84
C GLY A 191 9.11 -20.77 -2.20
N GLU A 192 10.24 -20.68 -2.90
CA GLU A 192 11.44 -19.99 -2.44
C GLU A 192 11.33 -18.49 -2.66
N VAL A 193 11.72 -17.72 -1.65
CA VAL A 193 11.82 -16.26 -1.68
C VAL A 193 13.29 -15.87 -1.64
N ARG A 194 13.69 -14.96 -2.53
CA ARG A 194 15.00 -14.31 -2.59
C ARG A 194 14.85 -12.80 -2.64
N SER A 195 15.96 -12.07 -2.56
CA SER A 195 15.94 -10.62 -2.72
C SER A 195 15.66 -10.25 -4.18
N GLY A 196 14.66 -9.40 -4.39
CA GLY A 196 14.29 -8.92 -5.72
C GLY A 196 15.06 -7.68 -6.17
N GLN A 197 16.09 -7.28 -5.43
CA GLN A 197 16.94 -6.12 -5.79
C GLN A 197 18.08 -6.50 -6.73
N VAL A 198 18.36 -7.80 -6.87
CA VAL A 198 19.38 -8.35 -7.76
C VAL A 198 18.75 -9.27 -8.81
N LYS A 199 19.52 -9.61 -9.84
CA LYS A 199 19.06 -10.57 -10.85
C LYS A 199 18.88 -11.95 -10.19
N ALA A 200 17.67 -12.48 -10.24
CA ALA A 200 17.34 -13.80 -9.71
C ALA A 200 17.61 -14.87 -10.78
N PRO A 201 17.79 -16.14 -10.40
CA PRO A 201 17.86 -17.23 -11.36
C PRO A 201 16.57 -17.36 -12.18
N GLU A 202 16.64 -18.14 -13.25
CA GLU A 202 15.47 -18.51 -14.05
C GLU A 202 14.39 -19.17 -13.19
N GLY A 203 13.12 -18.88 -13.48
CA GLY A 203 11.96 -19.38 -12.74
C GLY A 203 11.52 -18.54 -11.53
N PHE A 204 12.18 -17.40 -11.25
CA PHE A 204 11.74 -16.43 -10.25
C PHE A 204 11.01 -15.24 -10.88
N GLY A 205 9.88 -14.84 -10.31
CA GLY A 205 9.20 -13.58 -10.63
C GLY A 205 9.57 -12.46 -9.65
N TYR A 206 9.47 -11.20 -10.08
CA TYR A 206 9.78 -10.02 -9.26
C TYR A 206 8.52 -9.38 -8.66
N TRP A 207 8.52 -9.18 -7.34
CA TRP A 207 7.35 -8.72 -6.59
C TRP A 207 7.69 -7.62 -5.59
N LEU A 208 6.71 -6.77 -5.33
CA LEU A 208 6.68 -5.88 -4.16
C LEU A 208 5.73 -6.50 -3.13
N LEU A 209 6.26 -6.85 -1.97
CA LEU A 209 5.53 -7.37 -0.82
C LEU A 209 5.25 -6.21 0.16
N LYS A 210 4.00 -6.05 0.57
CA LYS A 210 3.54 -5.09 1.57
C LYS A 210 3.03 -5.84 2.80
N PHE A 211 3.53 -5.48 3.96
CA PHE A 211 3.24 -6.20 5.19
C PHE A 211 1.88 -5.83 5.77
N ASP A 212 1.28 -6.80 6.44
CA ASP A 212 -0.05 -6.72 7.04
C ASP A 212 0.06 -6.65 8.56
N GLY A 213 -0.81 -5.86 9.17
CA GLY A 213 -0.83 -5.62 10.62
C GLY A 213 0.43 -4.93 11.18
N GLY A 214 0.32 -4.43 12.41
CA GLY A 214 1.44 -4.00 13.25
C GLY A 214 1.33 -2.57 13.76
N LYS A 215 1.88 -2.35 14.97
CA LYS A 215 2.11 -1.01 15.53
C LYS A 215 3.48 -0.52 15.07
N TYR A 216 3.51 0.56 14.31
CA TYR A 216 4.74 1.19 13.85
C TYR A 216 4.92 2.52 14.57
N SER A 217 6.14 2.82 15.00
CA SER A 217 6.46 4.10 15.63
C SER A 217 6.74 5.16 14.57
N GLU A 218 5.91 6.20 14.52
CA GLU A 218 6.11 7.43 13.77
C GLU A 218 6.38 8.57 14.74
N HIS A 219 7.60 9.11 14.79
CA HIS A 219 7.88 10.38 15.51
C HIS A 219 7.16 10.50 16.88
N THR A 220 7.39 9.55 17.79
CA THR A 220 6.74 9.45 19.13
C THR A 220 5.22 9.17 19.15
N GLN A 221 4.58 8.96 18.01
CA GLN A 221 3.20 8.47 17.84
C GLN A 221 3.20 7.05 17.27
N ILE A 222 2.30 6.20 17.76
CA ILE A 222 2.14 4.84 17.25
C ILE A 222 1.09 4.91 16.13
N THR A 223 1.47 4.59 14.90
CA THR A 223 0.50 4.32 13.83
C THR A 223 0.17 2.84 13.81
N ASP A 224 -1.12 2.57 13.93
CA ASP A 224 -1.67 1.22 13.90
C ASP A 224 -1.96 0.87 12.44
N ASN A 225 -1.18 -0.03 11.84
CA ASN A 225 -1.55 -0.62 10.57
C ASN A 225 -2.59 -1.70 10.88
N PRO A 226 -3.87 -1.49 10.52
CA PRO A 226 -4.91 -2.44 10.89
C PRO A 226 -4.61 -3.79 10.26
N GLN A 227 -4.60 -4.84 11.08
CA GLN A 227 -4.49 -6.21 10.59
C GLN A 227 -5.65 -6.51 9.65
N GLY A 228 -5.36 -7.00 8.45
CA GLY A 228 -6.31 -7.22 7.36
C GLY A 228 -6.23 -6.17 6.25
N ILE A 229 -5.27 -5.24 6.29
CA ILE A 229 -5.08 -4.24 5.22
C ILE A 229 -4.68 -4.90 3.90
N GLY A 230 -3.93 -6.00 3.96
CA GLY A 230 -3.55 -6.73 2.75
C GLY A 230 -4.77 -7.31 2.03
N ASN A 231 -5.76 -7.82 2.78
CA ASN A 231 -7.04 -8.27 2.22
C ASN A 231 -7.80 -7.12 1.54
N ILE A 232 -7.77 -5.92 2.14
CA ILE A 232 -8.39 -4.71 1.56
C ILE A 232 -7.70 -4.35 0.24
N GLU A 233 -6.37 -4.28 0.20
CA GLU A 233 -5.63 -3.99 -1.05
C GLU A 233 -5.89 -5.05 -2.13
N TYR A 234 -6.01 -6.33 -1.74
CA TYR A 234 -6.37 -7.40 -2.68
C TYR A 234 -7.83 -7.29 -3.17
N ALA A 235 -8.77 -6.90 -2.32
CA ALA A 235 -10.14 -6.63 -2.73
C ALA A 235 -10.23 -5.45 -3.71
N TYR A 236 -9.44 -4.39 -3.49
CA TYR A 236 -9.34 -3.25 -4.42
C TYR A 236 -8.71 -3.66 -5.76
N HIS A 237 -7.68 -4.50 -5.74
CA HIS A 237 -7.13 -5.11 -6.95
C HIS A 237 -8.22 -5.88 -7.73
N ARG A 238 -9.00 -6.72 -7.05
CA ARG A 238 -10.09 -7.49 -7.67
C ARG A 238 -11.16 -6.60 -8.30
N MET A 239 -11.60 -5.56 -7.59
CA MET A 239 -12.55 -4.58 -8.15
C MET A 239 -11.95 -3.82 -9.34
N ALA A 240 -10.70 -3.37 -9.24
CA ALA A 240 -10.04 -2.65 -10.32
C ALA A 240 -9.95 -3.49 -11.61
N LYS A 241 -9.55 -4.77 -11.50
CA LYS A 241 -9.54 -5.71 -12.64
C LYS A 241 -10.95 -5.92 -13.22
N ALA A 242 -11.98 -6.03 -12.37
CA ALA A 242 -13.37 -6.16 -12.81
C ALA A 242 -13.88 -4.90 -13.54
N CYS A 243 -13.40 -3.71 -13.14
CA CYS A 243 -13.64 -2.44 -13.83
C CYS A 243 -12.86 -2.27 -15.14
N GLY A 244 -12.05 -3.27 -15.54
CA GLY A 244 -11.21 -3.21 -16.73
C GLY A 244 -9.96 -2.33 -16.58
N ILE A 245 -9.57 -1.96 -15.35
CA ILE A 245 -8.34 -1.21 -15.09
C ILE A 245 -7.15 -2.16 -15.24
N ASP A 246 -6.15 -1.72 -16.02
CA ASP A 246 -4.91 -2.47 -16.15
C ASP A 246 -4.11 -2.38 -14.85
N MET A 247 -3.74 -3.54 -14.33
CA MET A 247 -3.06 -3.69 -13.04
C MET A 247 -2.33 -5.03 -13.04
N MET A 248 -1.13 -5.02 -12.48
CA MET A 248 -0.29 -6.20 -12.37
C MET A 248 -0.96 -7.27 -11.48
N GLU A 249 -0.55 -8.51 -11.69
CA GLU A 249 -0.95 -9.62 -10.85
C GLU A 249 -0.67 -9.31 -9.38
N CYS A 250 -1.68 -9.51 -8.52
CA CYS A 250 -1.54 -9.38 -7.08
C CYS A 250 -1.99 -10.67 -6.40
N ARG A 251 -1.40 -10.96 -5.25
CA ARG A 251 -1.68 -12.15 -4.44
C ARG A 251 -1.65 -11.81 -2.96
N LEU A 252 -2.27 -12.67 -2.16
CA LEU A 252 -2.10 -12.67 -0.71
C LEU A 252 -1.13 -13.77 -0.30
N LEU A 253 -0.12 -13.41 0.47
CA LEU A 253 0.75 -14.34 1.15
C LEU A 253 0.30 -14.45 2.61
N GLN A 254 -0.28 -15.59 2.96
CA GLN A 254 -0.75 -15.84 4.31
C GLN A 254 0.41 -16.26 5.22
N GLU A 255 0.52 -15.60 6.37
CA GLU A 255 1.40 -15.97 7.48
C GLU A 255 0.59 -15.98 8.78
N LYS A 256 0.22 -17.17 9.26
CA LYS A 256 -0.68 -17.34 10.42
C LYS A 256 -2.00 -16.57 10.21
N GLU A 257 -2.22 -15.52 11.00
CA GLU A 257 -3.39 -14.64 10.98
C GLU A 257 -3.19 -13.35 10.16
N SER A 258 -2.01 -13.18 9.55
CA SER A 258 -1.66 -12.02 8.72
C SER A 258 -1.72 -12.39 7.23
N TYR A 259 -2.19 -11.47 6.40
CA TYR A 259 -2.29 -11.64 4.95
C TYR A 259 -1.52 -10.53 4.25
N HIS A 260 -0.26 -10.79 3.91
CA HIS A 260 0.58 -9.82 3.22
C HIS A 260 0.16 -9.67 1.77
N PHE A 261 0.04 -8.43 1.30
CA PHE A 261 -0.28 -8.16 -0.09
C PHE A 261 1.00 -8.16 -0.92
N MET A 262 1.03 -8.88 -2.03
CA MET A 262 2.14 -8.81 -2.99
C MET A 262 1.65 -8.49 -4.38
N THR A 263 2.36 -7.61 -5.08
CA THR A 263 2.08 -7.23 -6.48
C THR A 263 3.30 -7.45 -7.35
N ARG A 264 3.10 -7.97 -8.56
CA ARG A 264 4.18 -8.18 -9.51
C ARG A 264 4.68 -6.83 -10.00
N ARG A 265 5.99 -6.66 -10.06
CA ARG A 265 6.60 -5.40 -10.49
C ARG A 265 6.37 -5.18 -11.99
N PHE A 266 5.70 -4.08 -12.37
CA PHE A 266 5.52 -3.70 -13.77
C PHE A 266 6.80 -3.17 -14.42
N ASP A 267 7.78 -2.76 -13.63
CA ASP A 267 9.04 -2.18 -14.10
C ASP A 267 10.16 -3.21 -14.28
N ARG A 268 9.80 -4.50 -14.28
CA ARG A 268 10.68 -5.64 -14.50
C ARG A 268 10.03 -6.61 -15.49
N MET A 269 10.81 -7.04 -16.47
CA MET A 269 10.46 -8.15 -17.37
C MET A 269 10.68 -9.50 -16.67
N GLU A 270 10.24 -10.59 -17.31
CA GLU A 270 10.38 -11.95 -16.77
C GLU A 270 11.82 -12.39 -16.52
N ASP A 271 12.74 -11.93 -17.37
CA ASP A 271 14.18 -12.17 -17.25
C ASP A 271 14.90 -11.18 -16.30
N GLY A 272 14.13 -10.31 -15.64
CA GLY A 272 14.62 -9.26 -14.74
C GLY A 272 15.13 -8.00 -15.45
N GLU A 273 15.00 -7.89 -16.77
CA GLU A 273 15.31 -6.63 -17.46
C GLU A 273 14.44 -5.49 -16.94
N LYS A 274 15.04 -4.30 -16.85
CA LYS A 274 14.38 -3.10 -16.31
C LYS A 274 13.64 -2.36 -17.40
N ILE A 275 12.46 -1.86 -17.10
CA ILE A 275 11.71 -0.93 -17.96
C ILE A 275 11.90 0.49 -17.40
N HIS A 276 12.04 1.51 -18.24
CA HIS A 276 12.14 2.88 -17.76
C HIS A 276 10.78 3.33 -17.22
N VAL A 277 10.79 4.00 -16.06
CA VAL A 277 9.60 4.46 -15.34
C VAL A 277 9.80 5.91 -14.95
N GLN A 278 8.73 6.69 -15.06
CA GLN A 278 8.61 8.01 -14.47
C GLN A 278 7.23 8.17 -13.85
N THR A 279 7.15 8.66 -12.61
CA THR A 279 5.88 9.12 -12.07
C THR A 279 5.48 10.42 -12.77
N LEU A 280 4.20 10.82 -12.66
CA LEU A 280 3.76 12.13 -13.13
C LEU A 280 4.53 13.26 -12.45
N ALA A 281 4.89 13.08 -11.17
CA ALA A 281 5.71 14.05 -10.44
C ALA A 281 7.07 14.25 -11.12
N GLY A 282 7.81 13.17 -11.41
CA GLY A 282 9.11 13.25 -12.07
C GLY A 282 9.02 13.73 -13.52
N LEU A 283 8.06 13.20 -14.28
CA LEU A 283 7.90 13.48 -15.70
C LEU A 283 7.53 14.94 -15.99
N ALA A 284 6.63 15.52 -15.20
CA ALA A 284 6.02 16.83 -15.46
C ALA A 284 6.29 17.86 -14.36
N HIS A 285 7.13 17.55 -13.37
CA HIS A 285 7.39 18.37 -12.18
C HIS A 285 6.13 18.68 -11.36
N TYR A 286 5.17 17.74 -11.33
CA TYR A 286 3.95 17.90 -10.55
C TYR A 286 4.21 17.51 -9.09
N ASP A 287 4.60 18.50 -8.28
CA ASP A 287 4.89 18.29 -6.87
C ASP A 287 3.71 17.63 -6.15
N ARG A 288 3.97 16.52 -5.44
CA ARG A 288 2.96 15.74 -4.73
C ARG A 288 2.18 16.57 -3.71
N ASP A 289 2.85 17.51 -3.04
CA ASP A 289 2.27 18.28 -1.94
C ASP A 289 1.58 19.57 -2.44
N GLN A 290 1.52 19.77 -3.77
CA GLN A 290 0.80 20.84 -4.44
C GLN A 290 -0.50 20.34 -5.09
N ARG A 291 -1.42 21.28 -5.33
CA ARG A 291 -2.72 20.95 -5.93
C ARG A 291 -2.58 20.83 -7.45
N HIS A 292 -2.89 19.63 -7.95
CA HIS A 292 -3.01 19.32 -9.39
C HIS A 292 -4.40 18.75 -9.70
N SER A 293 -4.69 18.50 -10.98
CA SER A 293 -5.99 17.96 -11.43
C SER A 293 -5.86 16.83 -12.45
N TYR A 294 -6.86 15.96 -12.54
CA TYR A 294 -6.89 14.91 -13.55
C TYR A 294 -6.85 15.48 -14.98
N GLU A 295 -7.50 16.62 -15.23
CA GLU A 295 -7.48 17.32 -16.53
C GLU A 295 -6.09 17.80 -16.93
N GLU A 296 -5.22 18.13 -15.97
CA GLU A 296 -3.80 18.38 -16.23
C GLU A 296 -3.09 17.13 -16.73
N ILE A 297 -3.39 15.97 -16.14
CA ILE A 297 -2.82 14.68 -16.54
C ILE A 297 -3.24 14.32 -17.97
N PHE A 298 -4.52 14.48 -18.31
CA PHE A 298 -5.00 14.31 -19.69
C PHE A 298 -4.23 15.20 -20.68
N ARG A 299 -3.89 16.44 -20.30
CA ARG A 299 -3.07 17.33 -21.14
C ARG A 299 -1.65 16.81 -21.31
N ILE A 300 -1.00 16.36 -20.23
CA ILE A 300 0.34 15.74 -20.29
C ILE A 300 0.33 14.52 -21.22
N MET A 301 -0.64 13.61 -21.06
CA MET A 301 -0.74 12.41 -21.89
C MET A 301 -0.93 12.75 -23.37
N ARG A 302 -1.67 13.82 -23.70
CA ARG A 302 -1.81 14.30 -25.09
C ARG A 302 -0.52 14.94 -25.61
N GLN A 303 0.20 15.69 -24.78
CA GLN A 303 1.52 16.24 -25.15
C GLN A 303 2.54 15.12 -25.45
N MET A 304 2.46 14.01 -24.71
CA MET A 304 3.25 12.79 -24.98
C MET A 304 2.73 11.97 -26.17
N ASN A 305 1.63 12.38 -26.81
CA ASN A 305 0.97 11.65 -27.89
C ASN A 305 0.52 10.23 -27.51
N LEU A 306 0.10 10.01 -26.26
CA LEU A 306 -0.45 8.72 -25.84
C LEU A 306 -1.79 8.44 -26.52
N PRO A 307 -2.02 7.22 -27.02
CA PRO A 307 -3.21 6.89 -27.80
C PRO A 307 -4.48 6.92 -26.94
N TYR A 308 -5.64 7.05 -27.59
CA TYR A 308 -6.94 7.16 -26.93
C TYR A 308 -7.23 6.10 -25.84
N PRO A 309 -6.88 4.80 -26.01
CA PRO A 309 -7.10 3.80 -24.96
C PRO A 309 -6.43 4.14 -23.61
N GLU A 310 -5.27 4.80 -23.63
CA GLU A 310 -4.58 5.25 -22.40
C GLU A 310 -5.39 6.36 -21.70
N GLN A 311 -6.05 7.23 -22.48
CA GLN A 311 -6.93 8.28 -21.94
C GLN A 311 -8.17 7.65 -21.28
N GLU A 312 -8.76 6.63 -21.92
CA GLU A 312 -9.88 5.88 -21.36
C GLU A 312 -9.50 5.17 -20.05
N GLU A 313 -8.29 4.59 -20.02
CA GLU A 313 -7.70 3.97 -18.83
C GLU A 313 -7.51 4.97 -17.67
N LEU A 314 -6.97 6.17 -17.94
CA LEU A 314 -6.89 7.23 -16.91
C LEU A 314 -8.27 7.63 -16.39
N TYR A 315 -9.26 7.74 -17.29
CA TYR A 315 -10.63 8.07 -16.90
C TYR A 315 -11.25 6.98 -16.00
N ARG A 316 -11.03 5.69 -16.31
CA ARG A 316 -11.44 4.56 -15.46
C ARG A 316 -10.82 4.68 -14.06
N ARG A 317 -9.51 4.95 -13.97
CA ARG A 317 -8.81 5.12 -12.68
C ARG A 317 -9.36 6.30 -11.88
N MET A 318 -9.63 7.43 -12.53
CA MET A 318 -10.24 8.60 -11.88
C MET A 318 -11.60 8.26 -11.28
N VAL A 319 -12.50 7.68 -12.07
CA VAL A 319 -13.85 7.32 -11.62
C VAL A 319 -13.78 6.26 -10.51
N PHE A 320 -12.91 5.27 -10.65
CA PHE A 320 -12.67 4.26 -9.62
C PHE A 320 -12.21 4.89 -8.31
N ASN A 321 -11.17 5.72 -8.34
CA ASN A 321 -10.66 6.38 -7.13
C ASN A 321 -11.76 7.15 -6.39
N VAL A 322 -12.63 7.86 -7.12
CA VAL A 322 -13.75 8.60 -6.54
C VAL A 322 -14.77 7.67 -5.89
N MET A 323 -15.27 6.69 -6.64
CA MET A 323 -16.32 5.78 -6.15
C MET A 323 -15.82 4.87 -5.02
N SER A 324 -14.57 4.45 -5.10
CA SER A 324 -13.90 3.58 -4.14
C SER A 324 -13.24 4.35 -2.99
N ARG A 325 -13.36 5.67 -2.90
CA ARG A 325 -12.72 6.47 -1.83
C ARG A 325 -11.19 6.25 -1.69
N ASN A 326 -10.50 6.12 -2.82
CA ASN A 326 -9.04 6.21 -2.85
C ASN A 326 -8.61 7.67 -2.96
N HIS A 327 -8.33 8.29 -1.82
CA HIS A 327 -7.89 9.68 -1.69
C HIS A 327 -6.36 9.86 -1.84
N ASP A 328 -5.59 8.77 -1.88
CA ASP A 328 -4.14 8.79 -2.08
C ASP A 328 -3.78 8.75 -3.57
N ASP A 329 -4.49 9.52 -4.38
CA ASP A 329 -4.40 9.52 -5.85
C ASP A 329 -3.37 10.52 -6.41
N HIS A 330 -2.33 10.83 -5.64
CA HIS A 330 -1.38 11.90 -5.93
C HIS A 330 -0.43 11.64 -7.11
N SER A 331 0.33 12.66 -7.52
CA SER A 331 1.22 12.61 -8.69
C SER A 331 2.32 11.52 -8.66
N LYS A 332 2.72 11.01 -7.49
CA LYS A 332 3.65 9.86 -7.39
C LYS A 332 2.99 8.48 -7.56
N ASN A 333 1.65 8.39 -7.51
CA ASN A 333 0.88 7.16 -7.67
C ASN A 333 0.33 6.97 -9.09
N LEU A 334 0.76 7.82 -10.03
CA LEU A 334 0.56 7.65 -11.45
C LEU A 334 1.92 7.61 -12.15
N SER A 335 2.18 6.58 -12.93
CA SER A 335 3.45 6.42 -13.66
C SER A 335 3.25 6.15 -15.15
N PHE A 336 4.32 6.41 -15.89
CA PHE A 336 4.47 6.12 -17.31
C PHE A 336 5.67 5.20 -17.52
N LEU A 337 5.57 4.34 -18.53
CA LEU A 337 6.62 3.41 -18.94
C LEU A 337 7.16 3.80 -20.30
N MET A 338 8.48 3.71 -20.47
CA MET A 338 9.14 3.83 -21.77
C MET A 338 9.88 2.55 -22.10
N ASP A 339 9.61 2.00 -23.29
CA ASP A 339 10.37 0.87 -23.83
C ASP A 339 11.69 1.31 -24.47
N ARG A 340 12.51 0.33 -24.88
CA ARG A 340 13.81 0.58 -25.52
C ARG A 340 13.72 1.30 -26.86
N GLN A 341 12.53 1.41 -27.46
CA GLN A 341 12.29 2.16 -28.69
C GLN A 341 11.90 3.61 -28.41
N GLY A 342 11.82 4.02 -27.14
CA GLY A 342 11.41 5.37 -26.74
C GLY A 342 9.90 5.57 -26.75
N LYS A 343 9.10 4.50 -26.86
CA LYS A 343 7.64 4.61 -26.88
C LYS A 343 7.12 4.62 -25.44
N TRP A 344 6.40 5.68 -25.13
CA TRP A 344 5.74 5.86 -23.84
C TRP A 344 4.34 5.22 -23.82
N LYS A 345 3.94 4.74 -22.65
CA LYS A 345 2.57 4.31 -22.31
C LYS A 345 2.27 4.58 -20.83
N LEU A 346 0.99 4.55 -20.44
CA LEU A 346 0.66 4.58 -19.01
C LEU A 346 1.13 3.27 -18.36
N ALA A 347 1.66 3.35 -17.14
CA ALA A 347 1.97 2.17 -16.35
C ALA A 347 0.66 1.48 -15.91
N PRO A 348 0.65 0.16 -15.68
CA PRO A 348 -0.43 -0.49 -14.94
C PRO A 348 -0.70 0.25 -13.62
N ALA A 349 -1.95 0.32 -13.19
CA ALA A 349 -2.32 0.91 -11.91
C ALA A 349 -1.63 0.17 -10.75
N TYR A 350 -1.35 0.90 -9.68
CA TYR A 350 -0.79 0.38 -8.44
C TYR A 350 -1.28 1.26 -7.27
N ASP A 351 -1.07 0.78 -6.04
CA ASP A 351 -1.44 1.50 -4.81
C ASP A 351 -2.92 1.95 -4.76
N LEU A 352 -3.81 1.13 -5.33
CA LEU A 352 -5.25 1.28 -5.18
C LEU A 352 -5.71 0.66 -3.87
N CYS A 353 -6.15 1.49 -2.93
CA CYS A 353 -6.65 1.06 -1.62
C CYS A 353 -7.64 2.09 -1.07
N TYR A 354 -8.50 1.68 -0.14
CA TYR A 354 -9.25 2.63 0.67
C TYR A 354 -8.26 3.50 1.46
N SER A 355 -8.41 4.82 1.37
CA SER A 355 -7.53 5.76 2.06
C SER A 355 -8.27 6.94 2.68
N TYR A 356 -9.58 7.08 2.45
CA TYR A 356 -10.39 8.13 3.06
C TYR A 356 -10.33 8.09 4.59
N THR A 357 -9.78 9.15 5.17
CA THR A 357 -9.64 9.32 6.62
C THR A 357 -10.22 10.67 7.03
N PRO A 358 -11.46 10.71 7.56
CA PRO A 358 -12.04 11.94 8.08
C PRO A 358 -11.11 12.61 9.11
N GLY A 359 -10.79 13.89 8.91
CA GLY A 359 -9.87 14.63 9.79
C GLY A 359 -8.37 14.39 9.56
N GLY A 360 -8.00 13.47 8.66
CA GLY A 360 -6.59 13.27 8.25
C GLY A 360 -6.01 14.49 7.54
N LYS A 361 -4.69 14.70 7.64
CA LYS A 361 -4.01 15.84 6.98
C LYS A 361 -4.06 15.77 5.45
N TRP A 362 -3.84 14.56 4.90
CA TRP A 362 -3.62 14.35 3.47
C TRP A 362 -4.77 13.62 2.77
N THR A 363 -5.45 12.70 3.47
CA THR A 363 -6.47 11.82 2.88
C THR A 363 -7.89 12.12 3.36
N ASN A 364 -8.13 13.31 3.93
CA ASN A 364 -9.49 13.80 4.21
C ASN A 364 -10.26 14.19 2.93
N ARG A 365 -9.56 14.36 1.81
CA ARG A 365 -10.07 14.65 0.46
C ARG A 365 -9.12 14.02 -0.56
N HIS A 366 -9.53 13.94 -1.82
CA HIS A 366 -8.63 13.54 -2.90
C HIS A 366 -7.46 14.51 -3.03
N GLN A 367 -6.27 13.98 -3.32
CA GLN A 367 -5.09 14.80 -3.53
C GLN A 367 -5.14 15.46 -4.92
N LEU A 368 -5.61 14.73 -5.94
CA LEU A 368 -5.95 15.32 -7.23
C LEU A 368 -7.35 15.90 -7.23
N SER A 369 -7.50 17.03 -7.91
CA SER A 369 -8.82 17.59 -8.17
C SER A 369 -9.42 17.07 -9.48
N LEU A 370 -10.74 17.07 -9.56
CA LEU A 370 -11.50 16.89 -10.81
C LEU A 370 -12.66 17.87 -10.82
N ASN A 371 -12.94 18.47 -11.97
CA ASN A 371 -13.93 19.53 -12.14
C ASN A 371 -13.82 20.64 -11.07
N GLY A 372 -12.58 21.00 -10.69
CA GLY A 372 -12.29 22.03 -9.68
C GLY A 372 -12.56 21.63 -8.22
N LYS A 373 -12.93 20.37 -7.94
CA LYS A 373 -13.25 19.85 -6.60
C LYS A 373 -12.24 18.78 -6.16
N GLN A 374 -12.09 18.57 -4.85
CA GLN A 374 -11.29 17.47 -4.26
C GLN A 374 -12.15 16.55 -3.37
N ASP A 375 -13.42 16.89 -3.16
CA ASP A 375 -14.39 16.12 -2.41
C ASP A 375 -15.81 16.62 -2.79
N ASN A 376 -16.85 15.99 -2.25
CA ASN A 376 -18.25 16.29 -2.56
C ASN A 376 -18.55 16.23 -4.07
N PHE A 377 -17.99 15.21 -4.71
CA PHE A 377 -18.23 14.96 -6.12
C PHE A 377 -19.67 14.57 -6.36
N THR A 378 -20.18 14.95 -7.52
CA THR A 378 -21.47 14.56 -8.05
C THR A 378 -21.27 13.74 -9.32
N MET A 379 -22.31 13.01 -9.72
CA MET A 379 -22.33 12.31 -11.00
C MET A 379 -22.03 13.25 -12.18
N GLU A 380 -22.56 14.49 -12.12
CA GLU A 380 -22.35 15.51 -13.14
C GLU A 380 -20.88 15.93 -13.25
N ASP A 381 -20.13 15.98 -12.14
CA ASP A 381 -18.70 16.31 -12.16
C ASP A 381 -17.92 15.26 -12.96
N LEU A 382 -18.19 13.97 -12.75
CA LEU A 382 -17.54 12.89 -13.49
C LEU A 382 -17.88 12.94 -14.98
N GLN A 383 -19.15 13.20 -15.31
CA GLN A 383 -19.61 13.31 -16.69
C GLN A 383 -18.96 14.49 -17.41
N LYS A 384 -18.90 15.67 -16.78
CA LYS A 384 -18.26 16.87 -17.33
C LYS A 384 -16.79 16.65 -17.66
N VAL A 385 -16.05 15.98 -16.78
CA VAL A 385 -14.64 15.64 -17.08
C VAL A 385 -14.56 14.71 -18.30
N GLY A 386 -15.42 13.70 -18.37
CA GLY A 386 -15.48 12.79 -19.51
C GLY A 386 -15.76 13.50 -20.83
N GLU A 387 -16.73 14.41 -20.85
CA GLU A 387 -17.10 15.23 -22.00
C GLU A 387 -15.95 16.16 -22.41
N ASN A 388 -15.42 16.94 -21.46
CA ASN A 388 -14.34 17.89 -21.71
C ASN A 388 -13.05 17.20 -22.19
N MET A 389 -12.79 15.98 -21.69
CA MET A 389 -11.61 15.21 -22.06
C MET A 389 -11.81 14.33 -23.30
N GLY A 390 -13.00 14.34 -23.91
CA GLY A 390 -13.29 13.61 -25.15
C GLY A 390 -13.40 12.09 -24.98
N ILE A 391 -13.74 11.62 -23.78
CA ILE A 391 -13.90 10.20 -23.47
C ILE A 391 -15.27 9.74 -23.96
N ARG A 392 -15.30 9.00 -25.07
CA ARG A 392 -16.54 8.63 -25.78
C ARG A 392 -17.47 7.78 -24.94
N LYS A 393 -16.92 6.88 -24.12
CA LYS A 393 -17.66 5.93 -23.29
C LYS A 393 -17.80 6.37 -21.84
N HIS A 394 -17.62 7.66 -21.54
CA HIS A 394 -17.56 8.14 -20.16
C HIS A 394 -18.76 7.71 -19.28
N LYS A 395 -20.00 7.78 -19.81
CA LYS A 395 -21.20 7.33 -19.09
C LYS A 395 -21.20 5.83 -18.82
N GLN A 396 -20.87 5.03 -19.83
CA GLN A 396 -20.76 3.57 -19.69
C GLN A 396 -19.69 3.19 -18.66
N ILE A 397 -18.52 3.86 -18.69
CA ILE A 397 -17.43 3.61 -17.74
C ILE A 397 -17.88 3.91 -16.30
N ILE A 398 -18.58 5.03 -16.10
CA ILE A 398 -19.17 5.38 -14.81
C ILE A 398 -20.12 4.27 -14.33
N GLU A 399 -21.04 3.82 -15.19
CA GLU A 399 -22.01 2.78 -14.85
C GLU A 399 -21.35 1.43 -14.51
N GLU A 400 -20.37 1.00 -15.31
CA GLU A 400 -19.59 -0.23 -15.08
C GLU A 400 -18.85 -0.21 -13.74
N ILE A 401 -18.22 0.92 -13.41
CA ILE A 401 -17.47 1.08 -12.15
C ILE A 401 -18.45 1.15 -10.97
N GLN A 402 -19.55 1.90 -11.11
CA GLN A 402 -20.58 2.00 -10.07
C GLN A 402 -21.20 0.64 -9.76
N GLU A 403 -21.50 -0.17 -10.79
CA GLU A 403 -21.95 -1.55 -10.64
C GLU A 403 -20.93 -2.40 -9.88
N THR A 404 -19.67 -2.38 -10.32
CA THR A 404 -18.61 -3.19 -9.69
C THR A 404 -18.38 -2.80 -8.23
N VAL A 405 -18.26 -1.51 -7.94
CA VAL A 405 -18.05 -0.99 -6.58
C VAL A 405 -19.28 -1.26 -5.68
N SER A 406 -20.49 -1.31 -6.26
CA SER A 406 -21.69 -1.67 -5.48
C SER A 406 -21.68 -3.11 -4.97
N HIS A 407 -20.84 -4.00 -5.52
CA HIS A 407 -20.60 -5.37 -5.06
C HIS A 407 -19.43 -5.46 -4.05
N TRP A 408 -19.07 -4.34 -3.41
CA TRP A 408 -17.97 -4.28 -2.45
C TRP A 408 -18.05 -5.37 -1.37
N HIS A 409 -19.20 -5.56 -0.72
CA HIS A 409 -19.33 -6.55 0.34
C HIS A 409 -19.04 -7.97 -0.16
N GLU A 410 -19.54 -8.36 -1.33
CA GLU A 410 -19.21 -9.66 -1.92
C GLU A 410 -17.70 -9.81 -2.14
N THR A 411 -17.09 -8.82 -2.78
CA THR A 411 -15.65 -8.84 -3.07
C THR A 411 -14.81 -8.86 -1.79
N ALA A 412 -15.21 -8.08 -0.79
CA ALA A 412 -14.56 -8.01 0.52
C ALA A 412 -14.61 -9.36 1.23
N LYS A 413 -15.78 -10.03 1.20
CA LYS A 413 -15.98 -11.37 1.76
C LYS A 413 -15.04 -12.39 1.11
N ASP A 414 -15.04 -12.43 -0.21
CA ASP A 414 -14.25 -13.38 -1.00
C ASP A 414 -12.74 -13.17 -0.81
N CYS A 415 -12.33 -11.94 -0.51
CA CYS A 415 -10.93 -11.60 -0.23
C CYS A 415 -10.54 -11.75 1.24
N GLY A 416 -11.46 -12.14 2.13
CA GLY A 416 -11.19 -12.29 3.56
C GLY A 416 -11.00 -10.97 4.31
N VAL A 417 -11.59 -9.87 3.81
CA VAL A 417 -11.61 -8.60 4.53
C VAL A 417 -12.45 -8.76 5.81
N LYS A 418 -11.94 -8.25 6.93
CA LYS A 418 -12.65 -8.31 8.20
C LYS A 418 -14.00 -7.57 8.09
N PRO A 419 -15.10 -8.11 8.67
CA PRO A 419 -16.42 -7.49 8.60
C PRO A 419 -16.43 -6.02 9.01
N GLU A 420 -15.77 -5.68 10.12
CA GLU A 420 -15.65 -4.30 10.62
C GLU A 420 -15.04 -3.33 9.59
N HIS A 421 -14.04 -3.77 8.82
CA HIS A 421 -13.45 -2.97 7.75
C HIS A 421 -14.35 -2.94 6.51
N ALA A 422 -15.00 -4.06 6.18
CA ALA A 422 -15.90 -4.14 5.05
C ALA A 422 -17.09 -3.18 5.23
N ASP A 423 -17.72 -3.20 6.40
CA ASP A 423 -18.87 -2.34 6.72
C ASP A 423 -18.45 -0.87 6.74
N PHE A 424 -17.35 -0.53 7.42
CA PHE A 424 -16.84 0.84 7.48
C PHE A 424 -16.51 1.38 6.07
N ILE A 425 -15.81 0.61 5.25
CA ILE A 425 -15.51 1.03 3.87
C ILE A 425 -16.81 1.19 3.09
N GLY A 426 -17.71 0.21 3.17
CA GLY A 426 -18.99 0.18 2.45
C GLY A 426 -19.82 1.43 2.69
N GLU A 427 -19.98 1.83 3.96
CA GLU A 427 -20.73 3.05 4.34
C GLU A 427 -20.17 4.34 3.72
N ASN A 428 -18.87 4.36 3.39
CA ASN A 428 -18.19 5.54 2.90
C ASN A 428 -18.06 5.61 1.37
N LEU A 429 -18.34 4.52 0.64
CA LEU A 429 -18.27 4.46 -0.83
C LEU A 429 -19.21 5.47 -1.50
N LEU A 430 -18.77 6.05 -2.62
CA LEU A 430 -19.56 7.04 -3.37
C LEU A 430 -20.30 6.40 -4.54
N LEU A 431 -21.51 5.92 -4.28
CA LEU A 431 -22.36 5.24 -5.27
C LEU A 431 -23.45 6.12 -5.90
N PHE A 432 -23.45 7.43 -5.66
CA PHE A 432 -24.37 8.40 -6.32
C PHE A 432 -25.85 7.98 -6.35
N GLY A 433 -26.36 7.45 -5.24
CA GLY A 433 -27.76 7.01 -5.10
C GLY A 433 -28.03 5.53 -5.40
N LYS A 434 -27.05 4.79 -5.93
CA LYS A 434 -27.13 3.33 -6.02
C LYS A 434 -26.87 2.70 -4.65
N GLN A 435 -27.66 1.68 -4.29
CA GLN A 435 -27.47 0.94 -3.05
C GLN A 435 -26.38 -0.12 -3.21
N LEU A 436 -25.67 -0.41 -2.12
CA LEU A 436 -24.77 -1.55 -2.06
C LEU A 436 -25.56 -2.84 -2.20
N HIS A 437 -25.05 -3.76 -3.01
CA HIS A 437 -25.58 -5.11 -3.07
C HIS A 437 -25.39 -5.75 -1.69
N THR A 438 -26.52 -6.05 -1.06
CA THR A 438 -26.54 -6.61 0.28
C THR A 438 -26.41 -8.12 0.15
N ILE A 439 -25.19 -8.61 0.32
CA ILE A 439 -25.01 -9.98 0.80
C ILE A 439 -24.99 -9.86 2.32
N HIS A 440 -25.83 -10.64 3.00
CA HIS A 440 -25.67 -10.81 4.43
C HIS A 440 -24.29 -11.45 4.65
N MET A 441 -23.30 -10.63 4.98
CA MET A 441 -22.10 -11.10 5.64
C MET A 441 -22.58 -11.85 6.86
N PRO A 442 -22.21 -13.13 7.07
CA PRO A 442 -22.46 -13.75 8.35
C PRO A 442 -21.76 -12.86 9.37
N ASP A 443 -22.55 -12.12 10.13
CA ASP A 443 -22.09 -11.29 11.22
C ASP A 443 -21.62 -12.28 12.28
N ILE A 444 -20.36 -12.70 12.20
CA ILE A 444 -19.81 -13.77 13.03
C ILE A 444 -19.96 -13.39 14.50
N ALA A 445 -19.89 -12.10 14.84
CA ALA A 445 -20.15 -11.60 16.18
C ALA A 445 -21.62 -11.82 16.58
N ASN A 446 -22.58 -11.48 15.72
CA ASN A 446 -24.01 -11.70 15.99
C ASN A 446 -24.44 -13.17 15.91
N GLU A 447 -23.84 -14.00 15.05
CA GLU A 447 -24.06 -15.45 15.04
C GLU A 447 -23.50 -16.12 16.29
N GLN A 448 -22.31 -15.72 16.75
CA GLN A 448 -21.73 -16.21 18.00
C GLN A 448 -22.50 -15.70 19.22
N GLU A 449 -22.95 -14.44 19.21
CA GLU A 449 -23.81 -13.85 20.25
C GLU A 449 -25.16 -14.56 20.30
N GLN A 450 -25.82 -14.80 19.16
CA GLN A 450 -27.06 -15.55 19.09
C GLN A 450 -26.88 -17.03 19.48
N ALA A 451 -25.81 -17.67 19.04
CA ALA A 451 -25.47 -19.03 19.43
C ALA A 451 -25.19 -19.12 20.94
N PHE A 452 -24.53 -18.10 21.51
CA PHE A 452 -24.29 -17.98 22.93
C PHE A 452 -25.61 -17.81 23.71
N MET A 453 -26.45 -16.85 23.32
CA MET A 453 -27.77 -16.60 23.94
C MET A 453 -28.66 -17.85 23.89
N LYS A 454 -28.63 -18.58 22.76
CA LYS A 454 -29.36 -19.84 22.59
C LYS A 454 -28.79 -20.96 23.45
N ALA A 455 -27.46 -21.10 23.52
CA ALA A 455 -26.81 -22.11 24.34
C ALA A 455 -27.04 -21.87 25.83
N MET A 456 -27.04 -20.61 26.26
CA MET A 456 -27.36 -20.18 27.62
C MET A 456 -28.80 -20.53 28.03
N ARG A 457 -29.78 -20.34 27.15
CA ARG A 457 -31.20 -20.68 27.39
C ARG A 457 -31.49 -22.19 27.38
N ASN A 458 -30.65 -22.96 26.70
CA ASN A 458 -30.82 -24.41 26.54
C ASN A 458 -29.89 -25.23 27.46
N ASP A 459 -29.16 -24.58 28.38
CA ASP A 459 -28.16 -25.22 29.24
C ASP A 459 -27.09 -26.04 28.46
N ASP A 460 -26.72 -25.59 27.25
CA ASP A 460 -25.74 -26.25 26.38
C ASP A 460 -24.30 -25.79 26.66
N PHE A 461 -23.72 -26.37 27.71
CA PHE A 461 -22.35 -26.07 28.15
C PHE A 461 -21.29 -26.37 27.09
N ASN A 462 -21.50 -27.38 26.24
CA ASN A 462 -20.53 -27.75 25.20
C ASN A 462 -20.42 -26.65 24.14
N THR A 463 -21.54 -26.06 23.76
CA THR A 463 -21.55 -24.93 22.81
C THR A 463 -20.95 -23.68 23.45
N ILE A 464 -21.23 -23.40 24.72
CA ILE A 464 -20.62 -22.27 25.46
C ILE A 464 -19.08 -22.39 25.50
N LEU A 465 -18.56 -23.58 25.80
CA LEU A 465 -17.11 -23.82 25.84
C LEU A 465 -16.48 -23.73 24.44
N LYS A 466 -17.14 -24.28 23.41
CA LYS A 466 -16.69 -24.16 22.02
C LYS A 466 -16.61 -22.70 21.55
N LEU A 467 -17.58 -21.86 21.95
CA LEU A 467 -17.56 -20.43 21.66
C LEU A 467 -16.37 -19.74 22.32
N LYS A 468 -16.08 -20.05 23.60
CA LYS A 468 -14.88 -19.53 24.28
C LYS A 468 -13.58 -19.95 23.59
N MET A 469 -13.47 -21.22 23.18
CA MET A 469 -12.30 -21.72 22.44
C MET A 469 -12.12 -21.06 21.08
N ARG A 470 -13.20 -20.56 20.47
CA ARG A 470 -13.20 -19.78 19.22
C ARG A 470 -12.95 -18.28 19.43
N GLY A 471 -12.65 -17.85 20.66
CA GLY A 471 -12.32 -16.46 20.98
C GLY A 471 -13.51 -15.53 21.23
N TYR A 472 -14.74 -16.06 21.25
CA TYR A 472 -15.93 -15.27 21.60
C TYR A 472 -15.84 -14.78 23.06
N GLN A 473 -16.27 -13.55 23.32
CA GLN A 473 -16.36 -12.98 24.66
C GLN A 473 -17.67 -12.16 24.77
N PRO A 474 -18.68 -12.63 25.55
CA PRO A 474 -19.92 -11.90 25.72
C PRO A 474 -19.71 -10.62 26.54
N SER A 475 -20.51 -9.59 26.27
CA SER A 475 -20.53 -8.39 27.11
C SER A 475 -21.19 -8.68 28.48
N GLU A 476 -20.84 -7.90 29.51
CA GLU A 476 -21.53 -7.98 30.82
C GLU A 476 -23.03 -7.73 30.70
N ASN A 477 -23.43 -6.83 29.79
CA ASN A 477 -24.84 -6.50 29.56
C ASN A 477 -25.60 -7.67 28.93
N THR A 478 -24.98 -8.36 27.97
CA THR A 478 -25.53 -9.58 27.35
C THR A 478 -25.79 -10.63 28.42
N LEU A 479 -24.78 -10.93 29.24
CA LEU A 479 -24.91 -11.94 30.29
C LEU A 479 -25.97 -11.53 31.33
N LYS A 480 -25.95 -10.28 31.82
CA LYS A 480 -26.98 -9.75 32.75
C LYS A 480 -28.39 -9.84 32.19
N SER A 481 -28.58 -9.54 30.90
CA SER A 481 -29.90 -9.60 30.25
C SER A 481 -30.50 -11.01 30.19
N LEU A 482 -29.64 -12.03 30.17
CA LEU A 482 -30.05 -13.44 30.17
C LEU A 482 -30.39 -13.97 31.56
N GLN A 483 -29.93 -13.32 32.63
CA GLN A 483 -30.09 -13.78 34.01
C GLN A 483 -31.53 -14.19 34.40
N PRO A 484 -32.60 -13.50 33.94
CA PRO A 484 -33.98 -13.90 34.26
C PRO A 484 -34.43 -15.20 33.57
N ASP A 485 -33.82 -15.55 32.44
CA ASP A 485 -34.31 -16.55 31.49
C ASP A 485 -33.46 -17.84 31.46
N VAL A 486 -32.41 -17.95 32.30
CA VAL A 486 -31.43 -19.04 32.27
C VAL A 486 -31.23 -19.64 33.66
N SER A 487 -30.79 -20.90 33.74
CA SER A 487 -30.56 -21.56 35.03
C SER A 487 -29.40 -20.90 35.79
N ALA A 488 -29.50 -20.83 37.12
CA ALA A 488 -28.45 -20.29 37.98
C ALA A 488 -27.11 -21.02 37.78
N THR A 489 -27.16 -22.33 37.55
CA THR A 489 -25.99 -23.17 37.29
C THR A 489 -25.30 -22.78 35.97
N THR A 490 -26.06 -22.58 34.89
CA THR A 490 -25.52 -22.17 33.58
C THR A 490 -24.98 -20.74 33.62
N PHE A 491 -25.66 -19.84 34.32
CA PHE A 491 -25.19 -18.47 34.52
C PHE A 491 -23.84 -18.43 35.25
N ILE A 492 -23.72 -19.16 36.36
CA ILE A 492 -22.48 -19.23 37.14
C ILE A 492 -21.35 -19.86 36.32
N ALA A 493 -21.63 -20.93 35.58
CA ALA A 493 -20.64 -21.58 34.73
C ALA A 493 -20.15 -20.67 33.60
N ALA A 494 -21.05 -19.97 32.91
CA ALA A 494 -20.68 -19.01 31.87
C ALA A 494 -19.84 -17.86 32.45
N ALA A 495 -20.25 -17.28 33.58
CA ALA A 495 -19.47 -16.24 34.26
C ALA A 495 -18.05 -16.72 34.61
N LYS A 496 -17.86 -17.99 35.01
CA LYS A 496 -16.54 -18.58 35.25
C LYS A 496 -15.76 -18.83 33.96
N ILE A 497 -16.39 -19.41 32.93
CA ILE A 497 -15.76 -19.73 31.63
C ILE A 497 -15.22 -18.45 30.97
N PHE A 498 -15.93 -17.33 31.08
CA PHE A 498 -15.55 -16.04 30.50
C PHE A 498 -14.76 -15.13 31.47
N GLN A 499 -14.40 -15.61 32.66
CA GLN A 499 -13.65 -14.88 33.69
C GLN A 499 -14.34 -13.59 34.19
N MET A 500 -15.67 -13.61 34.27
CA MET A 500 -16.55 -12.51 34.68
C MET A 500 -17.07 -12.71 36.12
N GLU A 501 -16.24 -13.24 37.00
CA GLU A 501 -16.62 -13.59 38.38
C GLU A 501 -17.00 -12.37 39.24
N GLY A 502 -16.58 -11.16 38.84
CA GLY A 502 -17.02 -9.90 39.44
C GLY A 502 -18.55 -9.74 39.45
N MET A 503 -19.25 -10.34 38.48
CA MET A 503 -20.71 -10.34 38.39
C MET A 503 -21.39 -11.33 39.34
N LEU A 504 -20.64 -12.28 39.90
CA LEU A 504 -21.16 -13.23 40.91
C LEU A 504 -21.25 -12.59 42.31
N LYS A 505 -20.63 -11.43 42.51
CA LYS A 505 -20.69 -10.68 43.77
C LYS A 505 -22.01 -9.93 43.97
N SER A 506 -22.83 -9.75 42.92
CA SER A 506 -24.18 -9.18 43.00
C SER A 506 -25.29 -10.22 43.17
N LEU A 507 -24.95 -11.50 43.38
CA LEU A 507 -25.88 -12.64 43.42
C LEU A 507 -26.21 -13.15 44.84
N GLN A 508 -25.76 -12.47 45.90
CA GLN A 508 -26.12 -12.83 47.29
C GLN A 508 -27.55 -12.46 47.70
N ASP A 509 -28.27 -11.70 46.87
CA ASP A 509 -29.68 -11.41 47.07
C ASP A 509 -30.51 -12.12 45.99
N ILE A 510 -31.28 -13.15 46.38
CA ILE A 510 -32.60 -13.59 45.86
C ILE A 510 -32.78 -15.13 45.83
N LYS A 511 -33.98 -15.52 46.27
CA LYS A 511 -34.49 -16.85 46.68
C LYS A 511 -34.58 -17.92 45.57
N PRO A 512 -34.54 -19.21 45.92
CA PRO A 512 -34.82 -20.30 44.97
C PRO A 512 -36.28 -20.27 44.49
N ALA A 513 -36.46 -20.41 43.17
CA ALA A 513 -37.75 -20.55 42.53
C ALA A 513 -38.47 -21.85 42.97
N GLN A 514 -39.78 -21.75 43.18
CA GLN A 514 -40.65 -22.85 43.60
C GLN A 514 -40.78 -23.90 42.49
N SER A 515 -40.62 -25.17 42.87
CA SER A 515 -40.90 -26.34 42.02
C SER A 515 -42.38 -26.39 41.60
N PRO A 516 -42.73 -26.85 40.39
CA PRO A 516 -44.13 -27.09 40.02
C PRO A 516 -44.65 -28.33 40.76
N ILE A 517 -45.69 -28.15 41.58
CA ILE A 517 -46.45 -29.27 42.15
C ILE A 517 -47.16 -29.98 40.99
N THR A 518 -46.77 -31.22 40.74
CA THR A 518 -47.45 -32.14 39.85
C THR A 518 -48.76 -32.61 40.49
N GLY A 519 -49.88 -32.30 39.83
CA GLY A 519 -51.18 -32.90 40.13
C GLY A 519 -51.17 -34.38 39.77
N GLY A 520 -50.78 -35.23 40.71
CA GLY A 520 -50.81 -36.68 40.60
C GLY A 520 -52.09 -37.26 41.20
N ASN A 521 -53.03 -37.58 40.33
CA ASN A 521 -54.24 -38.33 40.61
C ASN A 521 -53.88 -39.76 41.08
N LYS A 522 -54.19 -40.15 42.32
CA LYS A 522 -54.20 -41.57 42.74
C LYS A 522 -55.39 -41.90 43.65
N ARG A 523 -56.11 -42.92 43.17
CA ARG A 523 -57.30 -43.58 43.70
C ARG A 523 -57.17 -44.06 45.14
N SER A 524 -58.30 -43.97 45.82
CA SER A 524 -58.72 -44.77 46.97
C SER A 524 -58.57 -46.27 46.73
N MET A 525 -58.04 -46.98 47.72
CA MET A 525 -58.37 -48.37 48.02
C MET A 525 -58.37 -48.53 49.54
N GLU A 526 -59.56 -48.76 50.07
CA GLU A 526 -59.83 -49.27 51.40
C GLU A 526 -59.27 -50.70 51.53
N LEU A 527 -58.71 -51.01 52.70
CA LEU A 527 -58.65 -52.37 53.21
C LEU A 527 -59.34 -52.33 54.59
N GLY A 528 -60.53 -52.90 54.64
CA GLY A 528 -61.10 -53.44 55.88
C GLY A 528 -60.60 -54.87 56.07
N ASP A 529 -60.40 -55.19 57.36
CA ASP A 529 -60.21 -56.49 58.03
C ASP A 529 -59.34 -57.59 57.40
#